data_AF-A0A353PXN3-F1
#
_entry.id   AF-A0A353PXN3-F1
#
_cell.length_a   1.000
_cell.length_b   1.000
_cell.length_c   1.000
_cell.angle_alpha   90.00
_cell.angle_beta   90.00
_cell.angle_gamma   90.00
#
_symmetry.space_group_name_H-M   'P 1'
#
loop_
_entity.id
_entity.type
_entity.pdbx_description
1 polymer ?
#
loop_
_entity_poly.entity_id
_entity_poly.type
_entity_poly.pdbx_seq_one_letter_code
_entity_poly.pdbx_strand_id
1 'polypeptide(L)'
;MKFMMNGALTIGTLDGANIEIVEEAGDENAFIFGLTADEIHAIEKEHSYQPQRYLDSNPELAKVVDQLIDGTYDPTNHLFKELHDSLLWGVDGQRSDVYYVLADFEAYAKAHEKVLEAYQDQKGWAKKALLNIARSGKFSSDRTIEDYVSDIWKIKKLLVK
;
A
#
# COMPACT_ATOMS: atom_id res chain seq x y z
N MET A 1 10.77 6.01 -1.08
CA MET A 1 12.06 6.72 -0.96
C MET A 1 12.10 8.01 -1.79
N LYS A 2 12.11 7.96 -3.13
CA LYS A 2 12.13 9.17 -4.00
C LYS A 2 11.04 10.19 -3.65
N PHE A 3 9.81 9.71 -3.42
CA PHE A 3 8.67 10.53 -3.00
C PHE A 3 8.89 11.21 -1.64
N MET A 4 9.29 10.44 -0.62
CA MET A 4 9.65 10.96 0.71
C MET A 4 10.72 12.07 0.63
N MET A 5 11.78 11.87 -0.16
CA MET A 5 12.85 12.86 -0.37
C MET A 5 12.35 14.18 -1.00
N ASN A 6 11.20 14.15 -1.66
CA ASN A 6 10.56 15.33 -2.27
C ASN A 6 9.32 15.80 -1.49
N GLY A 7 9.11 15.28 -0.27
CA GLY A 7 8.04 15.71 0.63
C GLY A 7 6.66 15.13 0.34
N ALA A 8 6.55 14.16 -0.58
CA ALA A 8 5.32 13.41 -0.75
C ALA A 8 5.12 12.44 0.43
N LEU A 9 3.93 12.51 1.04
CA LEU A 9 3.55 11.66 2.16
C LEU A 9 3.12 10.28 1.65
N THR A 10 3.53 9.23 2.36
CA THR A 10 3.16 7.85 2.01
C THR A 10 1.73 7.56 2.45
N ILE A 11 0.92 7.04 1.52
CA ILE A 11 -0.25 6.22 1.82
C ILE A 11 0.03 4.81 1.29
N GLY A 12 -0.10 3.78 2.12
CA GLY A 12 0.29 2.43 1.73
C GLY A 12 0.12 1.38 2.81
N THR A 13 0.25 0.13 2.41
CA THR A 13 0.40 -1.03 3.30
C THR A 13 1.73 -0.98 4.03
N LEU A 14 1.79 -1.61 5.22
CA LEU A 14 3.02 -1.76 5.99
C LEU A 14 3.89 -2.90 5.45
N ASP A 15 4.35 -2.76 4.22
CA ASP A 15 5.20 -3.73 3.53
C ASP A 15 6.52 -3.12 3.03
N GLY A 16 7.49 -3.99 2.73
CA GLY A 16 8.72 -3.64 2.02
C GLY A 16 9.40 -2.37 2.57
N ALA A 17 9.66 -1.42 1.66
CA ALA A 17 10.31 -0.16 2.02
C ALA A 17 9.39 0.81 2.80
N ASN A 18 8.06 0.60 2.82
CA ASN A 18 7.16 1.46 3.59
C ASN A 18 7.40 1.31 5.09
N ILE A 19 7.79 0.12 5.56
CA ILE A 19 8.19 -0.11 6.97
C ILE A 19 9.31 0.87 7.36
N GLU A 20 10.42 0.84 6.63
CA GLU A 20 11.54 1.73 6.91
C GLU A 20 11.18 3.20 6.69
N ILE A 21 10.38 3.53 5.67
CA ILE A 21 9.97 4.93 5.40
C ILE A 21 9.14 5.47 6.57
N VAL A 22 8.22 4.68 7.11
CA VAL A 22 7.36 5.06 8.24
C VAL A 22 8.19 5.19 9.51
N GLU A 23 9.10 4.24 9.78
CA GLU A 23 10.03 4.33 10.91
C GLU A 23 10.85 5.63 10.88
N GLU A 24 11.42 5.98 9.72
CA GLU A 24 12.19 7.21 9.57
C GLU A 24 11.31 8.46 9.59
N ALA A 25 10.17 8.45 8.90
CA ALA A 25 9.27 9.61 8.84
C ALA A 25 8.59 9.87 10.21
N GLY A 26 8.36 8.83 11.01
CA GLY A 26 7.43 8.81 12.14
C GLY A 26 6.00 8.46 11.69
N ASP A 27 5.33 7.58 12.42
CA ASP A 27 3.98 7.07 12.13
C ASP A 27 2.97 8.18 11.86
N GLU A 28 3.08 9.31 12.55
CA GLU A 28 2.18 10.44 12.38
C GLU A 28 2.33 11.16 11.03
N ASN A 29 3.41 10.88 10.28
CA ASN A 29 3.74 11.53 9.01
C ASN A 29 3.52 10.61 7.78
N ALA A 30 2.80 9.51 7.96
CA ALA A 30 2.34 8.59 6.91
C ALA A 30 0.89 8.15 7.16
N PHE A 31 0.27 7.55 6.14
CA PHE A 31 -1.11 7.05 6.17
C PHE A 31 -1.12 5.56 5.86
N ILE A 32 -0.91 4.75 6.89
CA ILE A 32 -0.81 3.29 6.74
C ILE A 32 -2.19 2.64 6.89
N PHE A 33 -2.47 1.66 6.03
CA PHE A 33 -3.73 0.91 6.01
C PHE A 33 -3.50 -0.56 5.65
N GLY A 34 -4.57 -1.34 5.75
CA GLY A 34 -4.62 -2.71 5.25
C GLY A 34 -4.03 -3.74 6.21
N LEU A 35 -4.09 -4.99 5.77
CA LEU A 35 -3.60 -6.15 6.50
C LEU A 35 -2.07 -6.14 6.61
N THR A 36 -1.58 -6.66 7.74
CA THR A 36 -0.17 -6.95 7.95
C THR A 36 0.24 -8.27 7.30
N ALA A 37 1.54 -8.45 7.05
CA ALA A 37 2.08 -9.70 6.52
C ALA A 37 1.76 -10.91 7.42
N ASP A 38 1.76 -10.72 8.75
CA ASP A 38 1.44 -11.77 9.72
C ASP A 38 -0.04 -12.17 9.67
N GLU A 39 -0.95 -11.20 9.52
CA GLU A 39 -2.38 -11.46 9.33
C GLU A 39 -2.65 -12.21 8.02
N ILE A 40 -2.01 -11.80 6.92
CA ILE A 40 -2.08 -12.51 5.65
C ILE A 40 -1.58 -13.95 5.79
N HIS A 41 -0.44 -14.15 6.47
CA HIS A 41 0.11 -15.48 6.68
C HIS A 41 -0.82 -16.37 7.51
N ALA A 42 -1.47 -15.82 8.54
CA ALA A 42 -2.46 -16.53 9.32
C ALA A 42 -3.69 -16.93 8.48
N ILE A 43 -4.21 -16.01 7.67
CA ILE A 43 -5.34 -16.27 6.78
C ILE A 43 -5.03 -17.37 5.77
N GLU A 44 -3.85 -17.34 5.14
CA GLU A 44 -3.41 -18.38 4.20
C GLU A 44 -3.26 -19.74 4.88
N LYS A 45 -2.61 -19.76 6.05
CA LYS A 45 -2.38 -21.00 6.82
C LYS A 45 -3.70 -21.66 7.26
N GLU A 46 -4.70 -20.86 7.61
CA GLU A 46 -6.01 -21.34 8.06
C GLU A 46 -6.99 -21.57 6.90
N HIS A 47 -6.63 -21.19 5.68
CA HIS A 47 -7.53 -21.16 4.53
C HIS A 47 -8.86 -20.45 4.85
N SER A 48 -8.79 -19.37 5.63
CA SER A 48 -9.97 -18.74 6.25
C SER A 48 -10.54 -17.57 5.44
N TYR A 49 -9.92 -17.22 4.30
CA TYR A 49 -10.34 -16.10 3.47
C TYR A 49 -11.69 -16.35 2.78
N GLN A 50 -12.64 -15.42 2.95
CA GLN A 50 -13.99 -15.49 2.37
C GLN A 50 -14.43 -14.11 1.85
N PRO A 51 -14.35 -13.84 0.53
CA PRO A 51 -14.77 -12.57 -0.09
C PRO A 51 -16.16 -12.09 0.35
N GLN A 52 -17.11 -13.02 0.41
CA GLN A 52 -18.51 -12.72 0.70
C GLN A 52 -18.69 -12.02 2.06
N ARG A 53 -17.86 -12.36 3.06
CA ARG A 53 -17.94 -11.71 4.38
C ARG A 53 -17.66 -10.21 4.32
N TYR A 54 -16.73 -9.80 3.46
CA TYR A 54 -16.40 -8.39 3.29
C TYR A 54 -17.55 -7.63 2.62
N LEU A 55 -18.16 -8.22 1.58
CA LEU A 55 -19.34 -7.65 0.93
C LEU A 55 -20.53 -7.53 1.91
N ASP A 56 -20.81 -8.58 2.66
CA ASP A 56 -21.93 -8.61 3.60
C ASP A 56 -21.76 -7.57 4.73
N SER A 57 -20.51 -7.31 5.11
CA SER A 57 -20.19 -6.33 6.16
C SER A 57 -20.09 -4.89 5.67
N ASN A 58 -19.91 -4.67 4.36
CA ASN A 58 -19.67 -3.34 3.78
C ASN A 58 -20.53 -3.12 2.52
N PRO A 59 -21.70 -2.48 2.66
CA PRO A 59 -22.61 -2.22 1.55
C PRO A 59 -22.03 -1.36 0.43
N GLU A 60 -21.12 -0.43 0.75
CA GLU A 60 -20.47 0.41 -0.25
C GLU A 60 -19.49 -0.40 -1.10
N LEU A 61 -18.74 -1.33 -0.49
CA LEU A 61 -17.90 -2.28 -1.21
C LEU A 61 -18.76 -3.18 -2.12
N ALA A 62 -19.84 -3.76 -1.58
CA ALA A 62 -20.76 -4.60 -2.34
C ALA A 62 -21.27 -3.88 -3.59
N LYS A 63 -21.71 -2.63 -3.42
CA LYS A 63 -22.16 -1.80 -4.54
C LYS A 63 -21.08 -1.58 -5.59
N VAL A 64 -19.84 -1.26 -5.19
CA VAL A 64 -18.74 -1.03 -6.15
C VAL A 64 -18.39 -2.31 -6.91
N VAL A 65 -18.45 -3.48 -6.25
CA VAL A 65 -18.23 -4.77 -6.90
C VAL A 65 -19.36 -5.11 -7.86
N ASP A 66 -20.62 -4.91 -7.46
CA ASP A 66 -21.79 -5.13 -8.31
C ASP A 66 -21.78 -4.25 -9.56
N GLN A 67 -21.30 -3.00 -9.44
CA GLN A 67 -21.18 -2.06 -10.56
C GLN A 67 -20.27 -2.54 -11.70
N LEU A 68 -19.40 -3.53 -11.44
CA LEU A 68 -18.60 -4.16 -12.48
C LEU A 68 -19.47 -4.98 -13.46
N ILE A 69 -20.63 -5.47 -13.02
CA ILE A 69 -21.47 -6.41 -13.78
C ILE A 69 -22.95 -6.01 -13.90
N ASP A 70 -23.38 -4.90 -13.29
CA ASP A 70 -24.78 -4.45 -13.31
C ASP A 70 -25.16 -3.56 -14.51
N GLY A 71 -24.18 -3.21 -15.36
CA GLY A 71 -24.36 -2.34 -16.51
C GLY A 71 -23.94 -0.88 -16.30
N THR A 72 -23.47 -0.51 -15.10
CA THR A 72 -23.03 0.85 -14.77
C THR A 72 -21.90 1.33 -15.67
N TYR A 73 -20.88 0.50 -15.92
CA TYR A 73 -19.71 0.86 -16.74
C TYR A 73 -19.74 0.25 -18.15
N ASP A 74 -20.44 -0.88 -18.32
CA ASP A 74 -20.56 -1.60 -19.60
C ASP A 74 -21.97 -2.18 -19.75
N PRO A 75 -22.81 -1.68 -20.67
CA PRO A 75 -24.18 -2.18 -20.87
C PRO A 75 -24.28 -3.65 -21.28
N THR A 76 -23.17 -4.27 -21.70
CA THR A 76 -23.15 -5.70 -22.06
C THR A 76 -22.87 -6.62 -20.87
N ASN A 77 -22.45 -6.06 -19.74
CA ASN A 77 -22.08 -6.78 -18.52
C ASN A 77 -20.95 -7.83 -18.71
N HIS A 78 -20.16 -7.71 -19.77
CA HIS A 78 -19.11 -8.68 -20.10
C HIS A 78 -17.71 -8.13 -19.86
N LEU A 79 -17.49 -6.82 -20.04
CA LEU A 79 -16.15 -6.23 -20.06
C LEU A 79 -15.37 -6.44 -18.76
N PHE A 80 -16.05 -6.36 -17.61
CA PHE A 80 -15.42 -6.52 -16.29
C PHE A 80 -15.82 -7.80 -15.57
N LYS A 81 -16.50 -8.72 -16.26
CA LYS A 81 -16.97 -9.97 -15.65
C LYS A 81 -15.82 -10.80 -15.09
N GLU A 82 -14.73 -10.92 -15.83
CA GLU A 82 -13.57 -11.69 -15.38
C GLU A 82 -12.90 -11.06 -14.15
N LEU A 83 -12.82 -9.72 -14.09
CA LEU A 83 -12.32 -9.01 -12.92
C LEU A 83 -13.21 -9.24 -11.70
N HIS A 84 -14.53 -9.09 -11.86
CA HIS A 84 -15.51 -9.39 -10.82
C HIS A 84 -15.37 -10.84 -10.32
N ASP A 85 -15.31 -11.79 -11.24
CA ASP A 85 -15.20 -13.21 -10.90
C ASP A 85 -13.86 -13.51 -10.22
N SER A 86 -12.77 -12.83 -10.60
CA SER A 86 -11.47 -12.95 -9.94
C SER A 86 -11.53 -12.53 -8.46
N LEU A 87 -12.41 -11.59 -8.10
CA LEU A 87 -12.58 -11.11 -6.73
C LEU A 87 -13.46 -12.05 -5.88
N LEU A 88 -14.53 -12.62 -6.46
CA LEU A 88 -15.53 -13.38 -5.69
C LEU A 88 -15.40 -14.89 -5.79
N TRP A 89 -15.00 -15.39 -6.95
CA TRP A 89 -15.04 -16.82 -7.28
C TRP A 89 -13.67 -17.41 -7.59
N GLY A 90 -12.74 -16.59 -8.06
CA GLY A 90 -11.45 -17.01 -8.60
C GLY A 90 -11.53 -17.30 -10.10
N VAL A 91 -10.39 -17.17 -10.78
CA VAL A 91 -10.22 -17.40 -12.23
C VAL A 91 -8.95 -18.20 -12.46
N ASP A 92 -8.90 -19.00 -13.54
CA ASP A 92 -7.71 -19.77 -13.93
C ASP A 92 -7.09 -20.64 -12.82
N GLY A 93 -7.94 -21.24 -11.98
CA GLY A 93 -7.51 -22.10 -10.87
C GLY A 93 -6.92 -21.34 -9.68
N GLN A 94 -6.96 -20.01 -9.68
CA GLN A 94 -6.59 -19.18 -8.54
C GLN A 94 -7.74 -19.07 -7.54
N ARG A 95 -7.41 -18.80 -6.28
CA ARG A 95 -8.43 -18.44 -5.28
C ARG A 95 -9.05 -17.09 -5.63
N SER A 96 -10.27 -16.87 -5.14
CA SER A 96 -10.90 -15.55 -5.17
C SER A 96 -10.06 -14.51 -4.41
N ASP A 97 -9.95 -13.32 -5.00
CA ASP A 97 -9.28 -12.13 -4.46
C ASP A 97 -7.90 -12.44 -3.85
N VAL A 98 -7.03 -12.99 -4.70
CA VAL A 98 -5.63 -13.39 -4.38
C VAL A 98 -4.85 -12.28 -3.67
N TYR A 99 -5.18 -11.02 -3.94
CA TYR A 99 -4.44 -9.86 -3.44
C TYR A 99 -5.14 -9.14 -2.28
N TYR A 100 -6.18 -9.72 -1.69
CA TYR A 100 -6.87 -9.16 -0.52
C TYR A 100 -7.47 -7.76 -0.76
N VAL A 101 -7.84 -7.46 -2.00
CA VAL A 101 -8.40 -6.16 -2.41
C VAL A 101 -9.66 -5.86 -1.61
N LEU A 102 -10.52 -6.86 -1.41
CA LEU A 102 -11.79 -6.68 -0.70
C LEU A 102 -11.56 -6.48 0.81
N ALA A 103 -10.55 -7.14 1.37
CA ALA A 103 -10.21 -7.01 2.78
C ALA A 103 -9.64 -5.63 3.11
N ASP A 104 -8.79 -5.10 2.24
CA ASP A 104 -8.12 -3.80 2.46
C ASP A 104 -8.97 -2.61 2.05
N PHE A 105 -10.05 -2.81 1.27
CA PHE A 105 -10.84 -1.73 0.68
C PHE A 105 -11.33 -0.70 1.70
N GLU A 106 -11.93 -1.16 2.80
CA GLU A 106 -12.48 -0.24 3.80
C GLU A 106 -11.37 0.54 4.52
N ALA A 107 -10.27 -0.14 4.86
CA ALA A 107 -9.12 0.50 5.50
C ALA A 107 -8.48 1.53 4.56
N TYR A 108 -8.38 1.21 3.27
CA TYR A 108 -7.90 2.11 2.22
C TYR A 108 -8.77 3.36 2.06
N ALA A 109 -10.10 3.18 2.03
CA ALA A 109 -11.06 4.29 1.94
C ALA A 109 -10.95 5.22 3.16
N LYS A 110 -10.91 4.65 4.37
CA LYS A 110 -10.70 5.41 5.61
C LYS A 110 -9.36 6.14 5.66
N ALA A 111 -8.30 5.54 5.10
CA ALA A 111 -7.01 6.21 4.99
C ALA A 111 -7.07 7.41 4.03
N HIS A 112 -7.82 7.31 2.93
CA HIS A 112 -8.08 8.43 2.03
C HIS A 112 -8.85 9.56 2.71
N GLU A 113 -9.85 9.26 3.53
CA GLU A 113 -10.56 10.26 4.32
C GLU A 113 -9.61 11.04 5.24
N LYS A 114 -8.71 10.33 5.93
CA LYS A 114 -7.66 10.94 6.78
C LYS A 114 -6.69 11.80 5.96
N VAL A 115 -6.33 11.37 4.75
CA VAL A 115 -5.49 12.16 3.84
C VAL A 115 -6.20 13.46 3.49
N LEU A 116 -7.48 13.39 3.11
CA LEU A 116 -8.27 14.57 2.74
C LEU A 116 -8.43 15.54 3.91
N GLU A 117 -8.68 15.04 5.12
CA GLU A 117 -8.75 15.85 6.34
C GLU A 117 -7.40 16.53 6.63
N ALA A 118 -6.31 15.77 6.61
CA ALA A 118 -4.97 16.31 6.86
C ALA A 118 -4.54 17.34 5.80
N TYR A 119 -5.00 17.19 4.55
CA TYR A 119 -4.69 18.12 3.47
C TYR A 119 -5.38 19.49 3.64
N GLN A 120 -6.48 19.56 4.39
CA GLN A 120 -7.15 20.84 4.71
C GLN A 120 -6.29 21.72 5.64
N ASP A 121 -5.53 21.12 6.55
CA ASP A 121 -4.53 21.84 7.35
C ASP A 121 -3.21 21.97 6.57
N GLN A 122 -3.12 23.04 5.77
CA GLN A 122 -1.92 23.32 4.97
C GLN A 122 -0.63 23.39 5.79
N LYS A 123 -0.67 23.92 7.03
CA LYS A 123 0.53 24.04 7.87
C LYS A 123 0.92 22.67 8.43
N GLY A 124 -0.05 21.90 8.90
CA GLY A 124 0.14 20.52 9.33
C GLY A 124 0.72 19.66 8.20
N TRP A 125 0.13 19.73 7.00
CA TRP A 125 0.60 19.01 5.82
C TRP A 125 2.04 19.40 5.44
N ALA A 126 2.35 20.70 5.37
CA ALA A 126 3.69 21.18 5.07
C ALA A 126 4.72 20.72 6.11
N LYS A 127 4.34 20.67 7.39
CA LYS A 127 5.19 20.13 8.46
C LYS A 127 5.48 18.64 8.25
N LYS A 128 4.47 17.83 7.94
CA LYS A 128 4.65 16.39 7.63
C LYS A 128 5.58 16.20 6.43
N ALA A 129 5.39 16.99 5.37
CA ALA A 129 6.21 16.93 4.16
C ALA A 129 7.67 17.28 4.44
N LEU A 130 7.92 18.36 5.21
CA LEU A 130 9.25 18.77 5.60
C LEU A 130 9.96 17.71 6.46
N LEU A 131 9.22 17.07 7.39
CA LEU A 131 9.76 15.98 8.21
C LEU A 131 10.15 14.77 7.35
N ASN A 132 9.34 14.41 6.35
CA ASN A 132 9.68 13.36 5.40
C ASN A 132 10.99 13.68 4.66
N ILE A 133 11.15 14.90 4.15
CA ILE A 133 12.38 15.34 3.46
C ILE A 133 13.57 15.24 4.42
N ALA A 134 13.44 15.87 5.60
CA ALA A 134 14.52 15.97 6.59
C ALA A 134 15.00 14.61 7.10
N ARG A 135 14.11 13.61 7.16
CA ARG A 135 14.40 12.28 7.69
C ARG A 135 14.71 11.22 6.62
N SER A 136 14.75 11.60 5.34
CA SER A 136 15.00 10.67 4.23
C SER A 136 16.46 10.21 4.05
N GLY A 137 17.39 10.71 4.86
CA GLY A 137 18.84 10.51 4.68
C GLY A 137 19.29 9.05 4.63
N LYS A 138 18.64 8.17 5.40
CA LYS A 138 18.89 6.71 5.40
C LYS A 138 18.76 6.08 4.01
N PHE A 139 17.94 6.66 3.15
CA PHE A 139 17.63 6.15 1.81
C PHE A 139 18.56 6.66 0.72
N SER A 140 19.65 7.35 1.07
CA SER A 140 20.71 7.69 0.12
C SER A 140 21.38 6.42 -0.41
N SER A 141 21.57 6.35 -1.73
CA SER A 141 22.35 5.28 -2.36
C SER A 141 23.80 5.26 -1.91
N ASP A 142 24.35 6.41 -1.49
CA ASP A 142 25.73 6.51 -0.98
C ASP A 142 25.92 5.57 0.22
N ARG A 143 24.95 5.58 1.15
CA ARG A 143 24.94 4.70 2.32
C ARG A 143 24.90 3.23 1.89
N THR A 144 24.01 2.87 0.96
CA THR A 144 23.94 1.48 0.45
C THR A 144 25.26 1.06 -0.18
N ILE A 145 25.90 1.91 -0.99
CA ILE A 145 27.19 1.61 -1.61
C ILE A 145 28.29 1.45 -0.54
N GLU A 146 28.30 2.29 0.50
CA GLU A 146 29.22 2.17 1.62
C GLU A 146 29.04 0.86 2.38
N ASP A 147 27.80 0.42 2.64
CA ASP A 147 27.49 -0.88 3.25
C ASP A 147 28.04 -2.04 2.40
N TYR A 148 27.79 -2.01 1.08
CA TYR A 148 28.32 -3.04 0.16
C TYR A 148 29.86 -3.08 0.13
N VAL A 149 30.51 -1.91 0.13
CA VAL A 149 31.97 -1.81 0.18
C VAL A 149 32.50 -2.37 1.51
N SER A 150 31.89 -1.98 2.63
CA SER A 150 32.28 -2.42 3.97
C SER A 150 32.09 -3.90 4.16
N ASP A 151 30.95 -4.46 3.77
CA ASP A 151 30.50 -5.76 4.25
C ASP A 151 30.74 -6.89 3.24
N ILE A 152 30.71 -6.58 1.94
CA ILE A 152 30.74 -7.59 0.88
C ILE A 152 32.00 -7.45 0.02
N TRP A 153 32.20 -6.30 -0.63
CA TRP A 153 33.23 -6.16 -1.67
C TRP A 153 34.64 -5.95 -1.12
N LYS A 154 34.77 -5.34 0.07
CA LYS A 154 36.06 -5.04 0.73
C LYS A 154 37.04 -4.26 -0.17
N ILE A 155 36.52 -3.36 -1.00
CA ILE A 155 37.33 -2.51 -1.91
C ILE A 155 37.69 -1.17 -1.25
N LYS A 156 38.70 -0.46 -1.80
CA LYS A 156 39.14 0.85 -1.29
C LYS A 156 38.83 1.97 -2.29
N LYS A 157 38.47 3.14 -1.77
CA LYS A 157 38.26 4.36 -2.58
C LYS A 157 39.58 4.77 -3.25
N LEU A 158 39.55 4.95 -4.56
CA LEU A 158 40.66 5.50 -5.34
C LEU A 158 40.37 6.97 -5.65
N LEU A 159 41.24 7.86 -5.19
CA LEU A 159 41.19 9.27 -5.57
C LEU A 159 42.04 9.46 -6.83
N VAL A 160 41.40 9.82 -7.94
CA VAL A 160 42.09 10.18 -9.17
C VAL A 160 42.62 11.61 -9.01
N LYS A 161 43.91 11.80 -9.29
CA LYS A 161 44.59 13.10 -9.27
C LYS A 161 44.42 13.83 -10.59
#